data_AF-A0A9D7RNP9-F1
#
_entry.id   AF-A0A9D7RNP9-F1
#
_cell.length_a   1.000
_cell.length_b   1.000
_cell.length_c   1.000
_cell.angle_alpha   90.00
_cell.angle_beta   90.00
_cell.angle_gamma   90.00
#
_symmetry.space_group_name_H-M   'P 1'
#
loop_
_entity.id
_entity.type
_entity.pdbx_description
1 polymer ?
#
loop_
_entity_poly.entity_id
_entity_poly.type
_entity_poly.pdbx_seq_one_letter_code
_entity_poly.pdbx_strand_id
1 'polypeptide(L)'
;MASKEARDSAYITAARQNTRQLWEAINNLVELQRQWNALDYGASLTPGVGENDGIVASDVGAVVFDTANAMVGVLNTGHATNVAKLL
;
A
#
# COMPACT_ATOMS: atom_id res chain seq x y z
N MET A 1 -12.96 34.35 -0.07
CA MET A 1 -11.71 33.57 -0.14
C MET A 1 -11.41 33.03 1.25
N ALA A 2 -11.04 31.75 1.40
CA ALA A 2 -10.66 31.19 2.70
C ALA A 2 -9.40 31.87 3.27
N SER A 3 -9.29 31.99 4.60
CA SER A 3 -8.11 32.54 5.26
C SER A 3 -6.87 31.68 4.97
N LYS A 4 -5.67 32.23 5.18
CA LYS A 4 -4.42 31.45 5.08
C LYS A 4 -4.47 30.25 6.04
N GLU A 5 -4.88 30.47 7.29
CA GLU A 5 -5.01 29.43 8.31
C GLU A 5 -5.94 28.29 7.89
N ALA A 6 -7.10 28.62 7.30
CA ALA A 6 -8.04 27.61 6.82
C ALA A 6 -7.44 26.77 5.66
N ARG A 7 -6.69 27.39 4.75
CA ARG A 7 -6.00 26.67 3.67
C ARG A 7 -4.87 25.77 4.19
N ASP A 8 -4.08 26.28 5.13
CA ASP A 8 -2.98 25.51 5.74
C ASP A 8 -3.52 24.28 6.51
N SER A 9 -4.60 24.45 7.28
CA SER A 9 -5.26 23.36 8.02
C SER A 9 -5.82 22.28 7.07
N ALA A 10 -6.47 22.71 5.98
CA ALA A 10 -6.98 21.80 4.95
C ALA A 10 -5.84 21.01 4.29
N TYR A 11 -4.72 21.66 4.00
CA TYR A 11 -3.54 21.01 3.43
C TYR A 11 -2.94 19.95 4.37
N ILE A 12 -2.78 20.28 5.66
CA ILE A 12 -2.28 19.33 6.67
C ILE A 12 -3.24 18.13 6.78
N THR A 13 -4.54 18.39 6.79
CA THR A 13 -5.56 17.33 6.84
C THR A 13 -5.43 16.38 5.65
N ALA A 14 -5.30 16.92 4.44
CA ALA A 14 -5.10 16.13 3.23
C ALA A 14 -3.82 15.30 3.30
N ALA A 15 -2.71 15.88 3.77
CA ALA A 15 -1.44 15.16 3.94
C ALA A 15 -1.57 13.98 4.91
N ARG A 16 -2.25 14.17 6.05
CA ARG A 16 -2.50 13.10 7.03
C ARG A 16 -3.38 11.99 6.47
N GLN A 17 -4.46 12.35 5.75
CA GLN A 17 -5.37 11.38 5.14
C GLN A 17 -4.64 10.49 4.12
N ASN A 18 -3.86 11.07 3.23
CA ASN A 18 -3.08 10.31 2.24
C ASN A 18 -1.98 9.48 2.90
N THR A 19 -1.35 9.98 3.98
CA THR A 19 -0.36 9.22 4.74
C THR A 19 -0.96 7.95 5.33
N ARG A 20 -2.17 8.04 5.92
CA ARG A 20 -2.86 6.87 6.47
C ARG A 20 -3.21 5.85 5.39
N GLN A 21 -3.74 6.31 4.26
CA GLN A 21 -4.04 5.43 3.13
C GLN A 21 -2.79 4.70 2.63
N LEU A 22 -1.66 5.40 2.51
CA LEU A 22 -0.38 4.79 2.13
C LEU A 22 0.06 3.74 3.15
N TRP A 23 0.01 4.07 4.44
CA TRP A 23 0.40 3.16 5.51
C TRP A 23 -0.48 1.90 5.56
N GLU A 24 -1.80 2.07 5.44
CA GLU A 24 -2.76 0.98 5.38
C GLU A 24 -2.53 0.11 4.13
N ALA A 25 -2.32 0.71 2.96
CA ALA A 25 -2.06 -0.02 1.73
C ALA A 25 -0.80 -0.91 1.82
N ILE A 26 0.29 -0.39 2.38
CA ILE A 26 1.53 -1.17 2.58
C ILE A 26 1.28 -2.34 3.53
N ASN A 27 0.60 -2.11 4.65
CA ASN A 27 0.30 -3.19 5.61
C ASN A 27 -0.65 -4.24 5.02
N ASN A 28 -1.64 -3.82 4.22
CA ASN A 28 -2.55 -4.73 3.55
C ASN A 28 -1.82 -5.61 2.53
N LEU A 29 -0.86 -5.05 1.78
CA LEU A 29 -0.02 -5.86 0.86
C LEU A 29 0.83 -6.89 1.62
N VAL A 30 1.43 -6.51 2.76
CA VAL A 30 2.17 -7.45 3.62
C VAL A 30 1.27 -8.55 4.17
N GLU A 31 0.02 -8.24 4.51
CA GLU A 31 -0.94 -9.25 4.95
C GLU A 31 -1.36 -10.17 3.80
N LEU A 32 -1.60 -9.63 2.60
CA LEU A 32 -1.85 -10.44 1.40
C LEU A 32 -0.67 -11.36 1.07
N GLN A 33 0.56 -10.95 1.36
CA GLN A 33 1.74 -11.80 1.21
C GLN A 33 1.69 -13.02 2.15
N ARG A 34 1.21 -12.85 3.38
CA ARG A 34 1.02 -13.96 4.31
C ARG A 34 -0.08 -14.91 3.83
N GLN A 35 -1.21 -14.36 3.38
CA GLN A 35 -2.31 -15.15 2.82
C GLN A 35 -1.88 -15.90 1.58
N TRP A 36 -1.09 -15.27 0.70
CA TRP A 36 -0.51 -15.89 -0.48
C TRP A 36 0.26 -17.15 -0.15
N ASN A 37 1.13 -17.10 0.85
CA ASN A 37 1.90 -18.26 1.28
C ASN A 37 1.03 -19.33 1.96
N ALA A 38 0.05 -18.90 2.77
CA ALA A 38 -0.84 -19.82 3.48
C ALA A 38 -1.77 -20.62 2.56
N LEU A 39 -2.19 -20.01 1.43
CA LEU A 39 -3.11 -20.59 0.46
C LEU A 39 -2.42 -21.08 -0.82
N ASP A 40 -1.08 -21.00 -0.85
CA ASP A 40 -0.24 -21.39 -1.98
C ASP A 40 -0.69 -20.75 -3.31
N TYR A 41 -0.99 -19.45 -3.29
CA TYR A 41 -1.47 -18.74 -4.48
C TYR A 41 -0.45 -18.70 -5.63
N GLY A 42 0.83 -19.00 -5.35
CA GLY A 42 1.84 -19.18 -6.39
C GLY A 42 1.50 -20.32 -7.36
N ALA A 43 0.84 -21.38 -6.88
CA ALA A 43 0.42 -22.51 -7.68
C ALA A 43 -1.10 -22.58 -7.90
N SER A 44 -1.88 -22.04 -6.97
CA SER A 44 -3.34 -22.24 -6.92
C SER A 44 -4.17 -21.07 -7.46
N LEU A 45 -3.59 -19.88 -7.62
CA LEU A 45 -4.36 -18.71 -8.04
C LEU A 45 -4.75 -18.81 -9.52
N THR A 46 -6.06 -18.87 -9.76
CA THR A 46 -6.61 -18.84 -11.12
C THR A 46 -6.47 -17.45 -11.73
N PRO A 47 -6.23 -17.33 -13.05
CA PRO A 47 -6.27 -16.03 -13.73
C PRO A 47 -7.55 -15.25 -13.46
N GLY A 48 -7.43 -13.93 -13.44
CA GLY A 48 -8.54 -13.02 -13.21
C GLY A 48 -9.58 -13.08 -14.35
N VAL A 49 -10.82 -12.73 -14.02
CA VAL A 49 -11.94 -12.64 -14.96
C VAL A 49 -12.67 -11.31 -14.79
N GLY A 50 -13.41 -10.88 -15.82
CA GLY A 50 -14.16 -9.63 -15.78
C GLY A 50 -13.25 -8.40 -15.74
N GLU A 51 -13.38 -7.57 -14.71
CA GLU A 51 -12.53 -6.38 -14.53
C GLU A 51 -11.06 -6.71 -14.28
N ASN A 52 -10.75 -7.96 -13.92
CA ASN A 52 -9.40 -8.45 -13.69
C ASN A 52 -8.88 -9.33 -14.84
N ASP A 53 -9.54 -9.33 -16.00
CA ASP A 53 -9.13 -10.14 -17.14
C ASP A 53 -7.69 -9.81 -17.57
N GLY A 54 -6.90 -10.85 -17.86
CA GLY A 54 -5.48 -10.74 -18.18
C GLY A 54 -4.53 -10.65 -16.98
N ILE A 55 -5.02 -10.52 -15.73
CA ILE A 55 -4.18 -10.56 -14.53
C ILE A 55 -3.91 -12.03 -14.15
N VAL A 56 -2.63 -12.41 -14.06
CA VAL A 56 -2.20 -13.76 -13.65
C VAL A 56 -1.43 -13.75 -12.32
N ALA A 57 -1.15 -14.93 -11.78
CA ALA A 57 -0.46 -15.08 -10.50
C ALA A 57 0.89 -14.35 -10.46
N SER A 58 1.66 -14.34 -11.56
CA SER A 58 2.93 -13.61 -11.58
C SER A 58 2.75 -12.10 -11.41
N ASP A 59 1.68 -11.51 -11.93
CA ASP A 59 1.43 -10.07 -11.82
C ASP A 59 1.07 -9.69 -10.37
N VAL A 60 0.19 -10.48 -9.75
CA VAL A 60 -0.19 -10.28 -8.35
C VAL A 60 0.99 -10.52 -7.43
N GLY A 61 1.77 -11.58 -7.68
CA GLY A 61 2.98 -11.91 -6.93
C GLY A 61 4.02 -10.79 -6.97
N ALA A 62 4.25 -10.17 -8.14
CA ALA A 62 5.19 -9.06 -8.28
C ALA A 62 4.80 -7.84 -7.41
N VAL A 63 3.50 -7.56 -7.25
CA VAL A 63 3.05 -6.47 -6.38
C VAL A 63 3.11 -6.85 -4.91
N VAL A 64 2.54 -8.01 -4.55
CA VAL A 64 2.41 -8.46 -3.16
C VAL A 64 3.76 -8.79 -2.53
N PHE A 65 4.74 -9.25 -3.30
CA PHE A 65 6.09 -9.54 -2.81
C PHE A 65 7.06 -8.42 -3.18
N ASP A 66 7.37 -8.23 -4.46
CA ASP A 66 8.50 -7.39 -4.85
C ASP A 66 8.25 -5.91 -4.49
N THR A 67 7.07 -5.40 -4.84
CA THR A 67 6.71 -4.00 -4.55
C THR A 67 6.52 -3.78 -3.05
N ALA A 68 5.78 -4.66 -2.37
CA ALA A 68 5.56 -4.52 -0.92
C ALA A 68 6.87 -4.55 -0.13
N ASN A 69 7.77 -5.50 -0.45
CA ASN A 69 9.07 -5.61 0.19
C ASN A 69 9.94 -4.37 -0.08
N ALA A 70 9.92 -3.83 -1.30
CA ALA A 70 10.64 -2.60 -1.62
C ALA A 70 10.12 -1.41 -0.78
N MET A 71 8.80 -1.26 -0.66
CA MET A 71 8.19 -0.20 0.14
C MET A 71 8.52 -0.34 1.63
N VAL A 72 8.45 -1.55 2.19
CA VAL A 72 8.91 -1.82 3.56
C VAL A 72 10.39 -1.50 3.72
N GLY A 73 11.21 -1.82 2.72
CA GLY A 73 12.63 -1.45 2.67
C GLY A 73 12.82 0.06 2.83
N VAL A 74 12.12 0.87 2.03
CA VAL A 74 12.16 2.34 2.13
C VAL A 74 11.71 2.84 3.51
N LEU A 75 10.66 2.26 4.08
CA LEU A 75 10.23 2.62 5.44
C LEU A 75 11.35 2.34 6.46
N ASN A 76 12.03 1.21 6.33
CA ASN A 76 13.12 0.80 7.21
C ASN A 76 14.39 1.65 7.06
N THR A 77 14.59 2.39 5.97
CA THR A 77 15.70 3.36 5.84
C THR A 77 15.44 4.69 6.56
N GLY A 78 14.41 4.75 7.42
CA GLY A 78 14.09 5.92 8.26
C GLY A 78 12.82 6.67 7.85
N HIS A 79 12.19 6.30 6.72
CA HIS A 79 10.94 6.94 6.29
C HIS A 79 9.73 6.55 7.16
N ALA A 80 9.78 5.41 7.86
CA ALA A 80 8.76 5.02 8.83
C ALA A 80 8.51 6.12 9.87
N THR A 81 9.57 6.74 10.39
CA THR A 81 9.47 7.85 11.37
C THR A 81 8.80 9.08 10.77
N ASN A 82 9.01 9.37 9.48
CA ASN A 82 8.37 10.50 8.82
C ASN A 82 6.88 10.26 8.60
N VAL A 83 6.52 9.05 8.14
CA VAL A 83 5.12 8.62 8.00
C VAL A 83 4.39 8.67 9.34
N ALA A 84 5.02 8.13 10.40
CA ALA A 84 4.43 8.09 11.74
C ALA A 84 4.07 9.47 12.32
N LYS A 85 4.76 10.55 11.92
CA LYS A 85 4.41 11.92 12.35
C LYS A 85 3.05 12.39 11.83
N LEU A 86 2.58 11.83 10.72
CA LEU A 86 1.34 12.23 10.04
C LEU A 86 0.23 11.18 10.13
N LEU A 87 0.45 10.04 10.80
CA LEU A 87 -0.60 9.11 11.21
C LEU A 87 -1.47 9.73 12.32
#